data_AF-A0A534T262-F1
#
_entry.id   AF-A0A534T262-F1
#
_cell.length_a   1.000
_cell.length_b   1.000
_cell.length_c   1.000
_cell.angle_alpha   90.00
_cell.angle_beta   90.00
_cell.angle_gamma   90.00
#
_symmetry.space_group_name_H-M   'P 1'
#
loop_
_entity.id
_entity.type
_entity.pdbx_description
1 polymer ?
#
loop_
_entity_poly.entity_id
_entity_poly.type
_entity_poly.pdbx_seq_one_letter_code
_entity_poly.pdbx_strand_id
1 'polypeptide(L)'
;MPRSSRTPTVSNRSCRPASSSCASSPGWSRSRGARSPSRRSGSGGSPVLPWLPDRSVYSSGSGIDTYDIAIFAALRWERQAVLGALADVGICGPGRWGGRLGDGRACLVIETGIGAERASRVAATAPVAGCFMTSGCAGALVPWLHAGDLVAADRVIPFDAAGRPGGALPAEADGLGAWAAARGFRLHLGPLAVSQEIVWTPSAKAAAAAIGALAVDMESAAVAAAARARGISFVGLRVVLDELGEDLRFVTDFVDPATGEARVGRALATLAPRPWLWRRTVRLARQRRTAERRLGAFLAAFLGPDRPALGLDAPAAAALS
;
A
#
# COMPACT_ATOMS: atom_id res chain seq x y z
N MET A 1 -9.01 -67.07 -8.25
CA MET A 1 -7.84 -66.74 -9.12
C MET A 1 -8.20 -65.52 -9.95
N PRO A 2 -7.27 -64.61 -10.33
CA PRO A 2 -5.82 -64.48 -10.05
C PRO A 2 -5.50 -63.27 -9.09
N ARG A 3 -4.43 -63.22 -8.27
CA ARG A 3 -2.96 -62.97 -8.48
C ARG A 3 -2.66 -61.64 -9.22
N SER A 4 -1.71 -60.76 -8.85
CA SER A 4 -0.69 -60.67 -7.79
C SER A 4 -0.14 -59.23 -7.72
N SER A 5 0.55 -58.93 -6.62
CA SER A 5 1.26 -57.71 -6.21
C SER A 5 2.34 -57.16 -7.16
N ARG A 6 2.66 -55.85 -7.01
CA ARG A 6 4.02 -55.27 -7.01
C ARG A 6 4.05 -53.78 -6.62
N THR A 7 4.86 -53.47 -5.61
CA THR A 7 5.42 -52.15 -5.28
C THR A 7 6.71 -51.90 -6.08
N PRO A 8 7.17 -50.64 -6.16
CA PRO A 8 8.61 -50.39 -6.21
C PRO A 8 9.08 -49.30 -5.23
N THR A 9 10.22 -49.61 -4.62
CA THR A 9 11.15 -48.77 -3.85
C THR A 9 11.98 -47.88 -4.79
N VAL A 10 12.26 -46.64 -4.38
CA VAL A 10 13.27 -45.77 -5.02
C VAL A 10 14.35 -45.41 -4.00
N SER A 11 15.59 -45.56 -4.45
CA SER A 11 16.83 -45.52 -3.68
C SER A 11 17.44 -44.13 -3.61
N ASN A 12 18.19 -43.93 -2.52
CA ASN A 12 18.92 -42.73 -2.14
C ASN A 12 20.31 -42.71 -2.81
N ARG A 13 20.72 -41.59 -3.42
CA ARG A 13 22.13 -41.32 -3.76
C ARG A 13 22.50 -39.87 -3.48
N SER A 14 23.53 -39.74 -2.66
CA SER A 14 24.26 -38.56 -2.26
C SER A 14 25.35 -38.21 -3.29
N CYS A 15 25.60 -36.92 -3.52
CA CYS A 15 26.85 -36.42 -4.09
C CYS A 15 27.26 -35.11 -3.41
N ARG A 16 28.53 -35.05 -3.02
CA ARG A 16 29.26 -33.96 -2.35
C ARG A 16 29.63 -32.82 -3.32
N PRO A 17 30.01 -31.63 -2.81
CA PRO A 17 30.45 -30.50 -3.64
C PRO A 17 31.95 -30.58 -3.97
N ALA A 18 32.32 -30.05 -5.13
CA ALA A 18 33.70 -29.87 -5.59
C ALA A 18 34.13 -28.41 -5.45
N SER A 19 35.31 -28.22 -4.90
CA SER A 19 36.08 -26.97 -4.84
C SER A 19 36.87 -26.75 -6.13
N SER A 20 37.08 -25.49 -6.52
CA SER A 20 38.25 -25.07 -7.29
C SER A 20 38.50 -23.57 -7.15
N SER A 21 39.78 -23.23 -7.14
CA SER A 21 40.43 -21.94 -6.84
C SER A 21 41.01 -21.28 -8.10
N CYS A 22 41.55 -20.07 -7.93
CA CYS A 22 42.42 -19.28 -8.84
C CYS A 22 41.65 -18.37 -9.84
N ALA A 23 42.01 -17.11 -10.13
CA ALA A 23 43.16 -16.26 -9.77
C ALA A 23 42.87 -14.75 -10.08
N SER A 24 43.74 -13.89 -9.53
CA SER A 24 44.28 -12.64 -10.13
C SER A 24 43.48 -11.32 -10.14
N SER A 25 44.01 -10.35 -9.37
CA SER A 25 43.78 -8.89 -9.42
C SER A 25 44.42 -8.21 -10.64
N PRO A 26 44.07 -6.94 -10.94
CA PRO A 26 44.89 -5.79 -10.51
C PRO A 26 44.01 -4.63 -9.97
N GLY A 27 44.38 -3.75 -9.05
CA GLY A 27 45.68 -3.12 -8.78
C GLY A 27 45.54 -1.61 -8.99
N TRP A 28 44.92 -0.86 -8.06
CA TRP A 28 44.87 0.61 -8.10
C TRP A 28 45.51 1.25 -6.87
N SER A 29 46.40 2.19 -7.18
CA SER A 29 47.46 2.76 -6.36
C SER A 29 46.99 3.87 -5.42
N ARG A 30 47.54 3.86 -4.20
CA ARG A 30 47.49 4.97 -3.23
C ARG A 30 48.53 6.02 -3.59
N SER A 31 48.13 7.28 -3.69
CA SER A 31 49.05 8.43 -3.64
C SER A 31 48.89 9.19 -2.32
N ARG A 32 50.02 9.35 -1.61
CA ARG A 32 50.18 10.21 -0.42
C ARG A 32 50.67 11.60 -0.83
N GLY A 33 50.28 12.61 -0.05
CA GLY A 33 50.85 13.97 -0.02
C GLY A 33 49.73 14.97 0.29
N ALA A 34 49.85 15.99 1.13
CA ALA A 34 50.90 16.48 2.03
C ALA A 34 50.20 17.37 3.09
N ARG A 35 50.92 17.77 4.14
CA ARG A 35 50.45 18.52 5.31
C ARG A 35 50.67 20.05 5.18
N SER A 36 49.72 20.82 5.76
CA SER A 36 49.85 22.12 6.49
C SER A 36 49.98 23.46 5.71
N PRO A 37 49.68 24.66 6.31
CA PRO A 37 48.99 24.98 7.59
C PRO A 37 47.88 26.09 7.54
N SER A 38 47.22 26.21 8.70
CA SER A 38 46.33 27.21 9.31
C SER A 38 46.18 28.68 8.81
N ARG A 39 44.94 29.21 8.95
CA ARG A 39 44.61 30.44 9.71
C ARG A 39 43.11 30.53 10.06
N ARG A 40 42.82 31.07 11.26
CA ARG A 40 41.50 31.25 11.91
C ARG A 40 40.97 32.69 11.73
N SER A 41 39.64 32.83 11.73
CA SER A 41 38.83 33.82 12.48
C SER A 41 37.35 33.49 12.24
N GLY A 42 36.57 33.00 13.21
CA GLY A 42 35.75 33.77 14.19
C GLY A 42 34.49 34.32 13.51
N SER A 43 33.23 34.18 13.96
CA SER A 43 32.61 33.81 15.23
C SER A 43 31.07 33.79 15.03
N GLY A 44 30.33 32.91 15.73
CA GLY A 44 28.86 33.01 15.83
C GLY A 44 28.15 31.67 16.06
N GLY A 45 28.43 30.99 17.18
CA GLY A 45 27.79 29.71 17.53
C GLY A 45 26.65 29.86 18.54
N SER A 46 25.46 29.38 18.17
CA SER A 46 24.44 28.88 19.11
C SER A 46 24.89 27.53 19.70
N PRO A 47 24.48 27.17 20.92
CA PRO A 47 25.05 26.02 21.62
C PRO A 47 24.59 24.69 20.99
N VAL A 48 25.51 24.01 20.33
CA VAL A 48 25.36 22.62 19.85
C VAL A 48 25.66 21.68 21.03
N LEU A 49 24.68 20.88 21.43
CA LEU A 49 24.83 19.88 22.47
C LEU A 49 25.81 18.76 22.02
N PRO A 50 26.74 18.27 22.86
CA PRO A 50 27.94 17.56 22.40
C PRO A 50 27.75 16.08 22.01
N TRP A 51 26.52 15.54 22.02
CA TRP A 51 26.29 14.09 21.85
C TRP A 51 25.24 13.73 20.79
N LEU A 52 24.89 14.65 19.90
CA LEU A 52 24.05 14.37 18.74
C LEU A 52 24.90 14.55 17.46
N PRO A 53 25.20 13.49 16.70
CA PRO A 53 25.87 13.66 15.43
C PRO A 53 24.93 14.36 14.44
N ASP A 54 25.53 15.30 13.71
CA ASP A 54 24.95 16.05 12.59
C ASP A 54 24.33 15.08 11.56
N ARG A 55 23.06 15.33 11.18
CA ARG A 55 22.29 14.49 10.25
C ARG A 55 22.88 14.44 8.83
N SER A 56 23.86 15.28 8.53
CA SER A 56 24.59 15.26 7.25
C SER A 56 25.55 14.06 7.09
N VAL A 57 25.80 13.26 8.14
CA VAL A 57 26.87 12.23 8.13
C VAL A 57 26.41 10.81 7.77
N TYR A 58 25.10 10.55 7.57
CA TYR A 58 24.63 9.20 7.16
C TYR A 58 24.52 8.98 5.65
N SER A 59 24.92 9.96 4.83
CA SER A 59 25.02 9.80 3.38
C SER A 59 26.38 9.22 2.97
N SER A 60 26.70 8.00 3.41
CA SER A 60 27.70 7.16 2.74
C SER A 60 27.74 5.74 3.32
N GLY A 61 27.27 4.75 2.55
CA GLY A 61 27.93 3.43 2.56
C GLY A 61 27.22 2.23 3.21
N SER A 62 25.91 2.25 3.47
CA SER A 62 25.12 1.03 3.73
C SER A 62 23.65 1.24 3.33
N GLY A 63 23.30 0.75 2.14
CA GLY A 63 22.01 1.01 1.48
C GLY A 63 20.81 0.38 2.18
N ILE A 64 20.24 1.08 3.15
CA ILE A 64 18.82 0.96 3.49
C ILE A 64 18.14 2.11 2.76
N ASP A 65 17.40 1.80 1.69
CA ASP A 65 16.51 2.77 1.06
C ASP A 65 15.46 3.18 2.10
N THR A 66 15.66 4.31 2.76
CA THR A 66 14.67 4.89 3.67
C THR A 66 13.69 5.71 2.84
N TYR A 67 12.42 5.33 2.89
CA TYR A 67 11.34 6.05 2.22
C TYR A 67 10.60 6.95 3.20
N ASP A 68 10.11 8.09 2.75
CA ASP A 68 9.26 8.94 3.60
C ASP A 68 7.86 8.35 3.70
N ILE A 69 7.36 7.78 2.61
CA ILE A 69 6.06 7.10 2.56
C ILE A 69 6.14 5.82 1.73
N ALA A 70 5.53 4.75 2.24
CA ALA A 70 5.28 3.52 1.50
C ALA A 70 3.77 3.37 1.25
N ILE A 71 3.36 3.42 -0.01
CA ILE A 71 1.95 3.37 -0.44
C ILE A 71 1.63 1.98 -0.99
N PHE A 72 0.63 1.33 -0.41
CA PHE A 72 0.16 0.01 -0.76
C PHE A 72 -1.12 0.13 -1.60
N ALA A 73 -1.08 -0.42 -2.82
CA ALA A 73 -2.21 -0.45 -3.73
C ALA A 73 -2.47 -1.89 -4.20
N ALA A 74 -3.73 -2.32 -4.26
CA ALA A 74 -4.07 -3.71 -4.57
C ALA A 74 -4.22 -3.94 -6.07
N LEU A 75 -4.82 -2.98 -6.78
CA LEU A 75 -5.19 -3.09 -8.18
C LEU A 75 -4.30 -2.24 -9.08
N ARG A 76 -4.19 -2.68 -10.34
CA ARG A 76 -3.42 -1.96 -11.36
C ARG A 76 -3.81 -0.48 -11.46
N TRP A 77 -5.10 -0.16 -11.50
CA TRP A 77 -5.56 1.23 -11.67
C TRP A 77 -5.33 2.09 -10.42
N GLU A 78 -5.41 1.49 -9.22
CA GLU A 78 -5.07 2.16 -7.96
C GLU A 78 -3.58 2.52 -7.94
N ARG A 79 -2.74 1.55 -8.31
CA ARG A 79 -1.30 1.77 -8.48
C ARG A 79 -1.04 2.87 -9.50
N GLN A 80 -1.67 2.83 -10.67
CA GLN A 80 -1.47 3.86 -11.69
C GLN A 80 -1.88 5.26 -11.20
N ALA A 81 -2.94 5.37 -10.40
CA ALA A 81 -3.34 6.65 -9.80
C ALA A 81 -2.26 7.20 -8.85
N VAL A 82 -1.60 6.34 -8.07
CA VAL A 82 -0.48 6.75 -7.21
C VAL A 82 0.74 7.13 -8.05
N LEU A 83 1.15 6.28 -9.00
CA LEU A 83 2.33 6.54 -9.83
C LEU A 83 2.19 7.82 -10.68
N GLY A 84 0.99 8.12 -11.16
CA GLY A 84 0.70 9.34 -11.92
C GLY A 84 0.81 10.63 -11.10
N ALA A 85 0.86 10.53 -9.76
CA ALA A 85 1.04 11.66 -8.85
C ALA A 85 2.50 11.84 -8.38
N LEU A 86 3.42 10.97 -8.82
CA LEU A 86 4.83 10.99 -8.43
C LEU A 86 5.73 11.47 -9.58
N ALA A 87 6.86 12.08 -9.22
CA ALA A 87 7.96 12.36 -10.14
C ALA A 87 9.01 11.23 -10.11
N ASP A 88 9.90 11.20 -11.12
CA ASP A 88 11.05 10.27 -11.19
C ASP A 88 10.70 8.80 -10.95
N VAL A 89 9.56 8.35 -11.46
CA VAL A 89 9.06 6.99 -11.23
C VAL A 89 9.94 5.96 -11.93
N GLY A 90 10.45 5.00 -11.17
CA GLY A 90 11.25 3.88 -11.65
C GLY A 90 10.86 2.56 -10.98
N ILE A 91 11.10 1.44 -11.67
CA ILE A 91 10.90 0.10 -11.10
C ILE A 91 12.07 -0.19 -10.15
N CYS A 92 11.78 -0.49 -8.89
CA CYS A 92 12.80 -0.88 -7.89
C CYS A 92 12.70 -2.36 -7.50
N GLY A 93 11.72 -3.10 -8.03
CA GLY A 93 11.62 -4.55 -7.88
C GLY A 93 10.29 -5.09 -8.40
N PRO A 94 10.08 -6.42 -8.33
CA PRO A 94 8.80 -7.03 -8.70
C PRO A 94 7.67 -6.44 -7.85
N GLY A 95 6.67 -5.82 -8.52
CA GLY A 95 5.55 -5.17 -7.85
C GLY A 95 5.94 -3.94 -7.02
N ARG A 96 7.11 -3.32 -7.27
CA ARG A 96 7.60 -2.16 -6.52
C ARG A 96 8.12 -1.06 -7.44
N TRP A 97 7.74 0.17 -7.13
CA TRP A 97 8.16 1.37 -7.84
C TRP A 97 8.64 2.43 -6.85
N GLY A 98 9.81 3.00 -7.09
CA GLY A 98 10.27 4.19 -6.41
C GLY A 98 9.85 5.44 -7.18
N GLY A 99 9.64 6.54 -6.48
CA GLY A 99 9.39 7.85 -7.07
C GLY A 99 9.62 8.95 -6.04
N ARG A 100 9.40 10.20 -6.46
CA ARG A 100 9.49 11.38 -5.61
C ARG A 100 8.13 12.05 -5.43
N LEU A 101 7.88 12.47 -4.19
CA LEU A 101 6.79 13.38 -3.85
C LEU A 101 7.07 14.78 -4.43
N GLY A 102 6.05 15.64 -4.49
CA GLY A 102 6.17 17.00 -5.01
C GLY A 102 7.11 17.91 -4.18
N ASP A 103 7.44 17.51 -2.96
CA ASP A 103 8.43 18.17 -2.10
C ASP A 103 9.84 17.50 -2.18
N GLY A 104 10.04 16.57 -3.12
CA GLY A 104 11.32 15.91 -3.41
C GLY A 104 11.62 14.64 -2.59
N ARG A 105 10.80 14.36 -1.58
CA ARG A 105 10.94 13.20 -0.68
C ARG A 105 10.68 11.86 -1.35
N ALA A 106 11.23 10.79 -0.79
CA ALA A 106 11.19 9.46 -1.40
C ALA A 106 9.86 8.74 -1.12
N CYS A 107 9.24 8.22 -2.16
CA CYS A 107 8.02 7.43 -2.08
C CYS A 107 8.25 6.03 -2.66
N LEU A 108 7.81 5.01 -1.94
CA LEU A 108 7.74 3.64 -2.43
C LEU A 108 6.28 3.27 -2.71
N VAL A 109 5.98 2.75 -3.88
CA VAL A 109 4.67 2.17 -4.22
C VAL A 109 4.81 0.66 -4.30
N ILE A 110 3.97 -0.06 -3.57
CA ILE A 110 4.00 -1.52 -3.49
C ILE A 110 2.65 -2.09 -3.91
N GLU A 111 2.66 -2.96 -4.92
CA GLU A 111 1.48 -3.70 -5.33
C GLU A 111 1.25 -4.89 -4.39
N THR A 112 0.09 -4.92 -3.72
CA THR A 112 -0.24 -6.00 -2.78
C THR A 112 -0.94 -7.17 -3.47
N GLY A 113 -1.69 -6.90 -4.55
CA GLY A 113 -2.76 -7.78 -4.99
C GLY A 113 -3.95 -7.79 -4.03
N ILE A 114 -5.02 -8.50 -4.40
CA ILE A 114 -6.25 -8.54 -3.63
C ILE A 114 -6.13 -9.49 -2.43
N GLY A 115 -6.59 -9.02 -1.27
CA GLY A 115 -6.82 -9.81 -0.06
C GLY A 115 -5.79 -9.63 1.05
N ALA A 116 -6.25 -9.85 2.28
CA ALA A 116 -5.51 -9.60 3.51
C ALA A 116 -4.19 -10.40 3.60
N GLU A 117 -4.17 -11.65 3.14
CA GLU A 117 -2.96 -12.49 3.21
C GLU A 117 -1.82 -11.95 2.35
N ARG A 118 -2.14 -11.52 1.12
CA ARG A 118 -1.15 -10.94 0.21
C ARG A 118 -0.66 -9.60 0.73
N ALA A 119 -1.57 -8.73 1.17
CA ALA A 119 -1.24 -7.46 1.80
C ALA A 119 -0.35 -7.65 3.03
N SER A 120 -0.66 -8.63 3.89
CA SER A 120 0.15 -8.96 5.07
C SER A 120 1.56 -9.38 4.69
N ARG A 121 1.73 -10.31 3.74
CA ARG A 121 3.04 -10.80 3.27
C ARG A 121 3.91 -9.67 2.69
N VAL A 122 3.29 -8.81 1.89
CA VAL A 122 3.96 -7.69 1.24
C VAL A 122 4.34 -6.61 2.25
N ALA A 123 3.41 -6.21 3.13
CA ALA A 123 3.67 -5.25 4.20
C ALA A 123 4.67 -5.80 5.25
N ALA A 124 4.71 -7.11 5.46
CA ALA A 124 5.70 -7.76 6.32
C ALA A 124 7.14 -7.67 5.76
N THR A 125 7.32 -7.40 4.48
CA THR A 125 8.63 -7.31 3.81
C THR A 125 8.87 -5.94 3.18
N ALA A 126 8.02 -4.96 3.50
CA ALA A 126 8.19 -3.58 3.08
C ALA A 126 9.39 -2.96 3.81
N PRO A 127 10.23 -2.17 3.12
CA PRO A 127 11.27 -1.36 3.77
C PRO A 127 10.68 -0.42 4.82
N VAL A 128 11.53 0.03 5.73
CA VAL A 128 11.14 1.07 6.70
C VAL A 128 10.77 2.34 5.95
N ALA A 129 9.66 2.94 6.37
CA ALA A 129 9.25 4.26 5.91
C ALA A 129 8.75 5.11 7.08
N GLY A 130 8.74 6.44 6.90
CA GLY A 130 8.14 7.36 7.87
C GLY A 130 6.64 7.13 8.07
N CYS A 131 5.94 6.67 7.02
CA CYS A 131 4.53 6.33 7.05
C CYS A 131 4.20 5.19 6.08
N PHE A 132 3.30 4.30 6.50
CA PHE A 132 2.62 3.34 5.62
C PHE A 132 1.23 3.87 5.26
N MET A 133 0.87 3.82 3.99
CA MET A 133 -0.43 4.29 3.52
C MET A 133 -1.10 3.22 2.66
N THR A 134 -2.37 2.93 2.89
CA THR A 134 -3.18 2.24 1.87
C THR A 134 -3.86 3.25 0.97
N SER A 135 -3.89 2.96 -0.33
CA SER A 135 -4.64 3.72 -1.34
C SER A 135 -5.34 2.75 -2.28
N GLY A 136 -6.66 2.87 -2.42
CA GLY A 136 -7.43 1.99 -3.30
C GLY A 136 -8.93 2.14 -3.15
N CYS A 137 -9.71 1.25 -3.76
CA CYS A 137 -11.16 1.29 -3.64
C CYS A 137 -11.69 0.60 -2.38
N ALA A 138 -12.92 0.97 -2.02
CA ALA A 138 -13.72 0.32 -1.00
C ALA A 138 -15.20 0.29 -1.42
N GLY A 139 -15.97 -0.62 -0.82
CA GLY A 139 -17.43 -0.60 -0.91
C GLY A 139 -18.04 0.29 0.16
N ALA A 140 -19.06 1.07 -0.17
CA ALA A 140 -19.77 1.90 0.81
C ALA A 140 -20.59 1.04 1.78
N LEU A 141 -20.57 1.42 3.06
CA LEU A 141 -21.36 0.82 4.14
C LEU A 141 -22.47 1.75 4.67
N VAL A 142 -22.52 2.99 4.18
CA VAL A 142 -23.53 3.99 4.55
C VAL A 142 -24.24 4.52 3.29
N PRO A 143 -25.53 4.90 3.39
CA PRO A 143 -26.35 5.24 2.23
C PRO A 143 -25.98 6.58 1.57
N TRP A 144 -25.25 7.44 2.27
CA TRP A 144 -24.85 8.77 1.78
C TRP A 144 -23.46 8.79 1.14
N LEU A 145 -22.75 7.66 1.12
CA LEU A 145 -21.51 7.50 0.35
C LEU A 145 -21.82 6.98 -1.05
N HIS A 146 -21.33 7.71 -2.05
CA HIS A 146 -21.52 7.40 -3.46
C HIS A 146 -20.19 7.11 -4.15
N ALA A 147 -20.26 6.43 -5.30
CA ALA A 147 -19.06 6.13 -6.06
C ALA A 147 -18.25 7.39 -6.40
N GLY A 148 -16.96 7.38 -6.04
CA GLY A 148 -16.04 8.50 -6.16
C GLY A 148 -15.86 9.35 -4.90
N ASP A 149 -16.67 9.16 -3.86
CA ASP A 149 -16.42 9.77 -2.56
C ASP A 149 -15.13 9.21 -1.96
N LEU A 150 -14.40 10.06 -1.23
CA LEU A 150 -13.14 9.71 -0.59
C LEU A 150 -13.35 9.52 0.91
N VAL A 151 -12.74 8.48 1.46
CA VAL A 151 -12.78 8.14 2.89
C VAL A 151 -11.35 8.00 3.39
N ALA A 152 -10.99 8.69 4.47
CA ALA A 152 -9.79 8.42 5.24
C ALA A 152 -10.17 7.78 6.58
N ALA A 153 -9.45 6.71 6.93
CA ALA A 153 -9.65 5.97 8.16
C ALA A 153 -9.18 6.78 9.36
N ASP A 154 -10.03 6.90 10.40
CA ASP A 154 -9.56 7.23 11.76
C ASP A 154 -9.08 5.95 12.49
N ARG A 155 -9.65 4.81 12.11
CA ARG A 155 -9.30 3.48 12.56
C ARG A 155 -9.72 2.44 11.51
N VAL A 156 -9.08 1.30 11.53
CA VAL A 156 -9.46 0.14 10.71
C VAL A 156 -9.83 -1.04 11.60
N ILE A 157 -10.90 -1.74 11.27
CA ILE A 157 -11.51 -2.78 12.09
C ILE A 157 -11.50 -4.09 11.28
N PRO A 158 -10.58 -5.02 11.56
CA PRO A 158 -10.52 -6.29 10.85
C PRO A 158 -11.71 -7.18 11.21
N PHE A 159 -12.24 -7.89 10.23
CA PHE A 159 -13.19 -8.97 10.42
C PHE A 159 -12.47 -10.30 10.25
N ASP A 160 -12.84 -11.28 11.08
CA ASP A 160 -12.41 -12.67 10.87
C ASP A 160 -13.23 -13.36 9.76
N ALA A 161 -12.87 -14.60 9.44
CA ALA A 161 -13.57 -15.39 8.42
C ALA A 161 -15.04 -15.69 8.78
N ALA A 162 -15.43 -15.59 10.06
CA ALA A 162 -16.80 -15.74 10.51
C ALA A 162 -17.58 -14.41 10.50
N GLY A 163 -16.97 -13.32 10.05
CA GLY A 163 -17.60 -11.99 10.01
C GLY A 163 -17.67 -11.31 11.38
N ARG A 164 -16.84 -11.71 12.35
CA ARG A 164 -16.78 -11.09 13.66
C ARG A 164 -15.72 -9.97 13.66
N PRO A 165 -16.04 -8.78 14.19
CA PRO A 165 -15.06 -7.69 14.26
C PRO A 165 -13.99 -7.99 15.32
N GLY A 166 -12.75 -7.68 14.99
CA GLY A 166 -11.60 -7.69 15.88
C GLY A 166 -11.30 -6.32 16.50
N GLY A 167 -10.13 -6.20 17.13
CA GLY A 167 -9.68 -4.95 17.73
C GLY A 167 -9.38 -3.87 16.68
N ALA A 168 -9.83 -2.65 16.93
CA ALA A 168 -9.56 -1.50 16.08
C ALA A 168 -8.07 -1.15 16.09
N LEU A 169 -7.55 -0.82 14.90
CA LEU A 169 -6.18 -0.34 14.69
C LEU A 169 -6.25 1.16 14.37
N PRO A 170 -5.52 2.03 15.08
CA PRO A 170 -5.56 3.46 14.81
C PRO A 170 -4.98 3.79 13.43
N ALA A 171 -5.52 4.84 12.80
CA ALA A 171 -5.00 5.42 11.58
C ALA A 171 -4.90 6.94 11.73
N GLU A 172 -3.87 7.54 11.16
CA GLU A 172 -3.65 8.98 11.18
C GLU A 172 -4.59 9.67 10.20
N ALA A 173 -5.51 10.47 10.75
CA ALA A 173 -6.42 11.31 10.00
C ALA A 173 -6.42 12.77 10.50
N ASP A 174 -5.62 13.08 11.52
CA ASP A 174 -5.58 14.39 12.15
C ASP A 174 -5.16 15.47 11.15
N GLY A 175 -5.94 16.54 11.10
CA GLY A 175 -5.74 17.63 10.14
C GLY A 175 -6.04 17.28 8.68
N LEU A 176 -6.17 16.00 8.30
CA LEU A 176 -6.34 15.59 6.90
C LEU A 176 -7.67 16.07 6.31
N GLY A 177 -8.75 16.04 7.11
CA GLY A 177 -10.06 16.58 6.70
C GLY A 177 -10.00 18.08 6.44
N ALA A 178 -9.36 18.86 7.32
CA ALA A 178 -9.20 20.30 7.15
C ALA A 178 -8.29 20.64 5.96
N TRP A 179 -7.18 19.91 5.81
CA TRP A 179 -6.25 20.04 4.68
C TRP A 179 -6.96 19.77 3.34
N ALA A 180 -7.80 18.73 3.28
CA ALA A 180 -8.57 18.37 2.09
C ALA A 180 -9.62 19.44 1.76
N ALA A 181 -10.37 19.90 2.76
CA ALA A 181 -11.40 20.93 2.60
C ALA A 181 -10.80 22.25 2.08
N ALA A 182 -9.63 22.66 2.60
CA ALA A 182 -8.91 23.86 2.12
C ALA A 182 -8.49 23.79 0.65
N ARG A 183 -8.46 22.59 0.05
CA ARG A 183 -8.14 22.33 -1.36
C ARG A 183 -9.36 21.95 -2.19
N GLY A 184 -10.56 22.12 -1.64
CA GLY A 184 -11.82 21.83 -2.34
C GLY A 184 -12.15 20.34 -2.45
N PHE A 185 -11.46 19.47 -1.71
CA PHE A 185 -11.79 18.05 -1.65
C PHE A 185 -12.80 17.78 -0.53
N ARG A 186 -13.79 16.95 -0.84
CA ARG A 186 -14.67 16.35 0.16
C ARG A 186 -14.05 15.02 0.59
N LEU A 187 -13.55 15.00 1.81
CA LEU A 187 -12.97 13.80 2.44
C LEU A 187 -13.79 13.44 3.68
N HIS A 188 -14.26 12.20 3.73
CA HIS A 188 -14.97 11.65 4.87
C HIS A 188 -13.99 10.99 5.82
N LEU A 189 -14.09 11.31 7.12
CA LEU A 189 -13.29 10.67 8.15
C LEU A 189 -14.16 9.69 8.92
N GLY A 190 -13.67 8.47 9.13
CA GLY A 190 -14.34 7.49 9.98
C GLY A 190 -13.81 6.06 9.83
N PRO A 191 -14.44 5.08 10.49
CA PRO A 191 -13.90 3.73 10.56
C PRO A 191 -14.00 3.00 9.22
N LEU A 192 -12.97 2.22 8.89
CA LEU A 192 -13.03 1.24 7.80
C LEU A 192 -13.19 -0.18 8.37
N ALA A 193 -14.15 -0.93 7.84
CA ALA A 193 -14.21 -2.37 8.03
C ALA A 193 -13.22 -3.04 7.06
N VAL A 194 -12.57 -4.12 7.49
CA VAL A 194 -11.64 -4.88 6.63
C VAL A 194 -12.07 -6.34 6.60
N SER A 195 -12.65 -6.79 5.49
CA SER A 195 -13.15 -8.16 5.32
C SER A 195 -12.08 -9.09 4.74
N GLN A 196 -12.21 -10.39 5.00
CA GLN A 196 -11.31 -11.40 4.41
C GLN A 196 -11.67 -11.71 2.94
N GLU A 197 -12.93 -11.48 2.58
CA GLU A 197 -13.49 -11.73 1.26
C GLU A 197 -14.26 -10.51 0.76
N ILE A 198 -14.54 -10.49 -0.55
CA ILE A 198 -15.34 -9.43 -1.16
C ILE A 198 -16.76 -9.45 -0.58
N VAL A 199 -17.24 -8.29 -0.13
CA VAL A 199 -18.60 -8.11 0.39
C VAL A 199 -19.57 -7.88 -0.76
N TRP A 200 -20.14 -8.97 -1.30
CA TRP A 200 -20.88 -8.95 -2.56
C TRP A 200 -22.31 -8.41 -2.51
N THR A 201 -23.00 -8.55 -1.37
CA THR A 201 -24.45 -8.30 -1.28
C THR A 201 -24.77 -7.12 -0.37
N PRO A 202 -25.91 -6.43 -0.61
CA PRO A 202 -26.37 -5.38 0.29
C PRO A 202 -26.55 -5.86 1.74
N SER A 203 -27.01 -7.10 1.94
CA SER A 203 -27.16 -7.69 3.28
C SER A 203 -25.82 -7.90 3.98
N ALA A 204 -24.78 -8.36 3.26
CA ALA A 204 -23.46 -8.52 3.82
C ALA A 204 -22.81 -7.17 4.16
N LYS A 205 -23.04 -6.14 3.32
CA LYS A 205 -22.64 -4.76 3.63
C LYS A 205 -23.36 -4.22 4.86
N ALA A 206 -24.68 -4.43 4.97
CA ALA A 206 -25.43 -4.02 6.16
C ALA A 206 -24.90 -4.68 7.44
N ALA A 207 -24.50 -5.95 7.38
CA ALA A 207 -23.86 -6.63 8.51
C ALA A 207 -22.49 -6.00 8.86
N ALA A 208 -21.65 -5.71 7.86
CA ALA A 208 -20.38 -5.02 8.08
C ALA A 208 -20.56 -3.58 8.58
N ALA A 209 -21.64 -2.91 8.21
CA ALA A 209 -21.99 -1.55 8.66
C ALA A 209 -22.41 -1.50 10.14
N ALA A 210 -22.78 -2.63 10.75
CA ALA A 210 -23.32 -2.67 12.12
C ALA A 210 -22.36 -2.14 13.19
N ILE A 211 -21.06 -2.08 12.89
CA ILE A 211 -20.03 -1.51 13.77
C ILE A 211 -19.79 0.00 13.57
N GLY A 212 -20.61 0.66 12.74
CA GLY A 212 -20.48 2.09 12.43
C GLY A 212 -19.37 2.42 11.42
N ALA A 213 -18.87 1.44 10.68
CA ALA A 213 -17.89 1.68 9.62
C ALA A 213 -18.51 2.39 8.41
N LEU A 214 -17.74 3.26 7.76
CA LEU A 214 -18.16 4.02 6.59
C LEU A 214 -18.01 3.22 5.29
N ALA A 215 -16.92 2.47 5.19
CA ALA A 215 -16.60 1.69 4.00
C ALA A 215 -15.88 0.39 4.37
N VAL A 216 -15.86 -0.56 3.44
CA VAL A 216 -15.21 -1.86 3.57
C VAL A 216 -14.17 -2.09 2.48
N ASP A 217 -12.99 -2.54 2.89
CA ASP A 217 -11.94 -3.03 1.99
C ASP A 217 -11.42 -4.41 2.45
N MET A 218 -10.33 -4.90 1.86
CA MET A 218 -9.76 -6.21 2.20
C MET A 218 -8.30 -6.18 2.66
N GLU A 219 -7.63 -5.02 2.57
CA GLU A 219 -6.17 -4.94 2.76
C GLU A 219 -5.74 -4.04 3.93
N SER A 220 -6.52 -3.01 4.31
CA SER A 220 -6.00 -1.95 5.20
C SER A 220 -5.56 -2.47 6.56
N ALA A 221 -6.27 -3.43 7.15
CA ALA A 221 -5.92 -3.96 8.46
C ALA A 221 -4.58 -4.72 8.44
N ALA A 222 -4.25 -5.40 7.34
CA ALA A 222 -2.97 -6.09 7.19
C ALA A 222 -1.80 -5.10 7.17
N VAL A 223 -1.94 -4.00 6.42
CA VAL A 223 -0.94 -2.94 6.36
C VAL A 223 -0.83 -2.19 7.69
N ALA A 224 -1.97 -1.84 8.30
CA ALA A 224 -2.01 -1.18 9.60
C ALA A 224 -1.37 -2.02 10.71
N ALA A 225 -1.63 -3.33 10.73
CA ALA A 225 -1.00 -4.25 11.68
C ALA A 225 0.52 -4.31 11.48
N ALA A 226 0.98 -4.38 10.23
CA ALA A 226 2.40 -4.39 9.88
C ALA A 226 3.11 -3.07 10.21
N ALA A 227 2.43 -1.93 10.06
CA ALA A 227 2.94 -0.62 10.44
C ALA A 227 3.06 -0.51 11.97
N ARG A 228 1.99 -0.87 12.70
CA ARG A 228 1.95 -0.84 14.16
C ARG A 228 2.99 -1.75 14.81
N ALA A 229 3.21 -2.94 14.25
CA ALA A 229 4.25 -3.86 14.72
C ALA A 229 5.68 -3.28 14.61
N ARG A 230 5.86 -2.21 13.83
CA ARG A 230 7.15 -1.53 13.61
C ARG A 230 7.20 -0.11 14.15
N GLY A 231 6.15 0.34 14.84
CA GLY A 231 6.03 1.73 15.29
C GLY A 231 5.96 2.75 14.14
N ILE A 232 5.49 2.33 12.94
CA ILE A 232 5.31 3.20 11.78
C ILE A 232 3.87 3.74 11.77
N SER A 233 3.72 5.03 11.51
CA SER A 233 2.44 5.70 11.28
C SER A 233 1.66 5.09 10.13
N PHE A 234 0.34 4.98 10.26
CA PHE A 234 -0.52 4.38 9.24
C PHE A 234 -1.62 5.34 8.77
N VAL A 235 -1.79 5.49 7.46
CA VAL A 235 -2.89 6.26 6.84
C VAL A 235 -3.72 5.31 5.96
N GLY A 236 -5.04 5.26 6.17
CA GLY A 236 -5.93 4.47 5.32
C GLY A 236 -6.76 5.36 4.40
N LEU A 237 -6.44 5.45 3.11
CA LEU A 237 -7.20 6.23 2.12
C LEU A 237 -7.96 5.30 1.18
N ARG A 238 -9.26 5.51 1.05
CA ARG A 238 -10.13 4.78 0.14
C ARG A 238 -10.98 5.68 -0.73
N VAL A 239 -11.25 5.24 -1.94
CA VAL A 239 -12.31 5.80 -2.81
C VAL A 239 -13.46 4.81 -2.89
N VAL A 240 -14.70 5.29 -2.78
CA VAL A 240 -15.87 4.44 -2.91
C VAL A 240 -15.99 3.99 -4.37
N LEU A 241 -16.05 2.68 -4.62
CA LEU A 241 -16.28 2.10 -5.95
C LEU A 241 -17.75 1.72 -6.15
N ASP A 242 -18.36 1.11 -5.15
CA ASP A 242 -19.70 0.54 -5.21
C ASP A 242 -20.52 0.88 -3.96
N GLU A 243 -21.81 1.12 -4.13
CA GLU A 243 -22.70 1.73 -3.13
C GLU A 243 -23.42 0.67 -2.26
N LEU A 244 -23.92 1.08 -1.10
CA LEU A 244 -24.49 0.17 -0.08
C LEU A 244 -25.58 -0.78 -0.64
N GLY A 245 -26.45 -0.27 -1.51
CA GLY A 245 -27.57 -1.03 -2.08
C GLY A 245 -27.20 -1.91 -3.28
N GLU A 246 -25.94 -1.95 -3.68
CA GLU A 246 -25.52 -2.68 -4.87
C GLU A 246 -25.17 -4.14 -4.60
N ASP A 247 -25.71 -5.03 -5.43
CA ASP A 247 -25.29 -6.42 -5.52
C ASP A 247 -24.23 -6.54 -6.61
N LEU A 248 -23.06 -7.08 -6.27
CA LEU A 248 -21.91 -7.24 -7.16
C LEU A 248 -21.74 -8.68 -7.69
N ARG A 249 -22.58 -9.64 -7.30
CA ARG A 249 -22.43 -11.04 -7.71
C ARG A 249 -22.52 -11.24 -9.22
N PHE A 250 -23.11 -10.30 -9.95
CA PHE A 250 -23.19 -10.40 -11.41
C PHE A 250 -21.83 -10.36 -12.12
N VAL A 251 -20.76 -9.89 -11.46
CA VAL A 251 -19.42 -9.81 -12.06
C VAL A 251 -18.53 -11.01 -11.76
N THR A 252 -18.93 -11.91 -10.85
CA THR A 252 -18.09 -13.03 -10.39
C THR A 252 -17.65 -13.96 -11.52
N ASP A 253 -18.47 -14.09 -12.56
CA ASP A 253 -18.22 -15.01 -13.67
C ASP A 253 -17.13 -14.51 -14.64
N PHE A 254 -16.86 -13.20 -14.62
CA PHE A 254 -16.01 -12.55 -15.61
C PHE A 254 -15.00 -11.57 -15.04
N VAL A 255 -14.93 -11.38 -13.73
CA VAL A 255 -13.84 -10.64 -13.07
C VAL A 255 -12.90 -11.64 -12.41
N ASP A 256 -11.61 -11.44 -12.61
CA ASP A 256 -10.59 -12.22 -11.93
C ASP A 256 -10.53 -11.82 -10.44
N PRO A 257 -10.78 -12.75 -9.50
CA PRO A 257 -10.78 -12.41 -8.07
C PRO A 257 -9.38 -12.11 -7.53
N ALA A 258 -8.30 -12.45 -8.23
CA ALA A 258 -6.93 -12.16 -7.81
C ALA A 258 -6.44 -10.78 -8.28
N THR A 259 -6.89 -10.32 -9.45
CA THR A 259 -6.41 -9.06 -10.07
C THR A 259 -7.48 -7.98 -10.18
N GLY A 260 -8.77 -8.32 -10.03
CA GLY A 260 -9.89 -7.41 -10.24
C GLY A 260 -10.14 -7.06 -11.71
N GLU A 261 -9.44 -7.71 -12.64
CA GLU A 261 -9.54 -7.42 -14.07
C GLU A 261 -10.66 -8.22 -14.75
N ALA A 262 -11.32 -7.60 -15.72
CA ALA A 262 -12.36 -8.26 -16.50
C ALA A 262 -11.74 -9.23 -17.52
N ARG A 263 -12.16 -10.48 -17.47
CA ARG A 263 -11.87 -11.52 -18.47
C ARG A 263 -12.75 -11.29 -19.70
N VAL A 264 -12.27 -10.44 -20.62
CA VAL A 264 -13.07 -9.89 -21.75
C VAL A 264 -13.90 -10.94 -22.49
N GLY A 265 -13.31 -12.09 -22.86
CA GLY A 265 -14.05 -13.16 -23.54
C GLY A 265 -15.20 -13.73 -22.70
N ARG A 266 -14.96 -13.98 -21.41
CA ARG A 266 -16.01 -14.42 -20.47
C ARG A 266 -17.03 -13.31 -20.21
N ALA A 267 -16.60 -12.06 -20.12
CA ALA A 267 -17.49 -10.92 -19.97
C ALA A 267 -18.46 -10.83 -21.15
N LEU A 268 -17.97 -10.93 -22.39
CA LEU A 268 -18.79 -10.95 -23.60
C LEU A 268 -19.75 -12.15 -23.61
N ALA A 269 -19.25 -13.35 -23.35
CA ALA A 269 -20.07 -14.56 -23.32
C ALA A 269 -21.16 -14.52 -22.23
N THR A 270 -20.86 -13.92 -21.07
CA THR A 270 -21.82 -13.79 -19.97
C THR A 270 -22.83 -12.67 -20.20
N LEU A 271 -22.38 -11.54 -20.74
CA LEU A 271 -23.22 -10.35 -20.92
C LEU A 271 -24.08 -10.43 -22.17
N ALA A 272 -23.57 -10.88 -23.32
CA ALA A 272 -24.32 -10.91 -24.59
C ALA A 272 -25.72 -11.55 -24.49
N PRO A 273 -25.92 -12.72 -23.85
CA PRO A 273 -27.25 -13.31 -23.70
C PRO A 273 -28.08 -12.71 -22.56
N ARG A 274 -27.55 -11.74 -21.80
CA ARG A 274 -28.14 -11.18 -20.57
C ARG A 274 -28.23 -9.64 -20.62
N PRO A 275 -29.06 -9.05 -21.50
CA PRO A 275 -29.12 -7.60 -21.70
C PRO A 275 -29.48 -6.78 -20.45
N TRP A 276 -30.21 -7.38 -19.48
CA TRP A 276 -30.49 -6.73 -18.19
C TRP A 276 -29.22 -6.49 -17.35
N LEU A 277 -28.17 -7.30 -17.52
CA LEU A 277 -26.89 -7.10 -16.84
C LEU A 277 -26.08 -5.95 -17.43
N TRP A 278 -26.32 -5.56 -18.68
CA TRP A 278 -25.54 -4.51 -19.34
C TRP A 278 -25.62 -3.19 -18.59
N ARG A 279 -26.82 -2.83 -18.12
CA ARG A 279 -27.03 -1.62 -17.31
C ARG A 279 -26.19 -1.64 -16.04
N ARG A 280 -26.13 -2.78 -15.34
CA ARG A 280 -25.32 -2.95 -14.12
C ARG A 280 -23.83 -2.87 -14.42
N THR A 281 -23.36 -3.54 -15.49
CA THR A 281 -21.96 -3.49 -15.91
C THR A 281 -21.53 -2.09 -16.34
N VAL A 282 -22.34 -1.40 -17.14
CA VAL A 282 -22.07 -0.03 -17.56
C VAL A 282 -22.05 0.92 -16.36
N ARG A 283 -22.96 0.73 -15.38
CA ARG A 283 -22.95 1.50 -14.13
C ARG A 283 -21.65 1.29 -13.37
N LEU A 284 -21.25 0.04 -13.12
CA LEU A 284 -20.00 -0.27 -12.42
C LEU A 284 -18.76 0.27 -13.17
N ALA A 285 -18.75 0.17 -14.50
CA ALA A 285 -17.67 0.74 -15.31
C ALA A 285 -17.60 2.28 -15.20
N ARG A 286 -18.75 2.96 -15.15
CA ARG A 286 -18.81 4.42 -14.92
C ARG A 286 -18.36 4.78 -13.51
N GLN A 287 -18.83 4.05 -12.50
CA GLN A 287 -18.43 4.21 -11.10
C GLN A 287 -16.91 4.05 -10.95
N ARG A 288 -16.33 2.99 -11.53
CA ARG A 288 -14.87 2.80 -11.57
C ARG A 288 -14.13 4.00 -12.17
N ARG A 289 -14.57 4.49 -13.34
CA ARG A 289 -13.93 5.67 -13.96
C ARG A 289 -14.05 6.92 -13.09
N THR A 290 -15.18 7.08 -12.41
CA THR A 290 -15.37 8.19 -11.46
C THR A 290 -14.45 8.05 -10.26
N ALA A 291 -14.38 6.86 -9.65
CA ALA A 291 -13.49 6.56 -8.54
C ALA A 291 -12.02 6.78 -8.91
N GLU A 292 -11.57 6.27 -10.05
CA GLU A 292 -10.21 6.45 -10.58
C GLU A 292 -9.86 7.94 -10.76
N ARG A 293 -10.75 8.72 -11.40
CA ARG A 293 -10.53 10.17 -11.57
C ARG A 293 -10.47 10.91 -10.23
N ARG A 294 -11.37 10.59 -9.30
CA ARG A 294 -11.45 11.26 -7.99
C ARG A 294 -10.23 10.93 -7.12
N LEU A 295 -9.85 9.65 -7.08
CA LEU A 295 -8.66 9.20 -6.38
C LEU A 295 -7.39 9.81 -6.97
N GLY A 296 -7.24 9.79 -8.30
CA GLY A 296 -6.10 10.40 -8.98
C GLY A 296 -5.97 11.91 -8.71
N ALA A 297 -7.09 12.65 -8.78
CA ALA A 297 -7.10 14.08 -8.48
C ALA A 297 -6.70 14.37 -7.02
N PHE A 298 -7.20 13.57 -6.06
CA PHE A 298 -6.82 13.72 -4.66
C PHE A 298 -5.35 13.36 -4.43
N LEU A 299 -4.87 12.25 -4.98
CA LEU A 299 -3.47 11.82 -4.85
C LEU A 299 -2.49 12.81 -5.45
N ALA A 300 -2.83 13.43 -6.60
CA ALA A 300 -2.00 14.47 -7.20
C ALA A 300 -1.81 15.68 -6.26
N ALA A 301 -2.85 16.07 -5.51
CA ALA A 301 -2.74 17.12 -4.51
C ALA A 301 -2.05 16.64 -3.23
N PHE A 302 -2.38 15.42 -2.77
CA PHE A 302 -1.90 14.85 -1.51
C PHE A 302 -0.41 14.48 -1.55
N LEU A 303 0.10 14.05 -2.70
CA LEU A 303 1.51 13.72 -2.91
C LEU A 303 2.30 14.88 -3.55
N GLY A 304 1.65 16.02 -3.78
CA GLY A 304 2.24 17.23 -4.34
C GLY A 304 3.11 18.03 -3.35
N PRO A 305 3.55 19.23 -3.72
CA PRO A 305 4.43 20.06 -2.89
C PRO A 305 3.76 20.53 -1.59
N ASP A 306 2.46 20.85 -1.62
CA ASP A 306 1.71 21.34 -0.46
C ASP A 306 1.02 20.22 0.34
N ARG A 307 1.68 19.06 0.44
CA ARG A 307 1.13 17.86 1.09
C ARG A 307 0.89 18.04 2.60
N PRO A 308 -0.01 17.26 3.21
CA PRO A 308 -0.18 17.29 4.66
C PRO A 308 1.08 16.73 5.35
N ALA A 309 1.22 17.08 6.62
CA ALA A 309 2.34 16.69 7.48
C ALA A 309 2.35 15.20 7.90
N LEU A 310 1.84 14.31 7.07
CA LEU A 310 1.77 12.88 7.36
C LEU A 310 3.14 12.21 7.14
N GLY A 311 3.57 11.42 8.11
CA GLY A 311 4.88 10.78 8.13
C GLY A 311 6.07 11.74 8.31
N LEU A 312 5.82 12.99 8.74
CA LEU A 312 6.88 13.93 9.12
C LEU A 312 7.40 13.68 10.53
N ASP A 313 6.52 13.28 11.43
CA ASP A 313 6.83 12.96 12.82
C ASP A 313 7.06 11.45 12.98
N ALA A 314 8.08 10.91 12.30
CA ALA A 314 8.67 9.70 12.85
C ALA A 314 9.23 10.07 14.23
N PRO A 315 8.80 9.46 15.34
CA PRO A 315 9.57 9.59 16.56
C PRO A 315 10.96 9.01 16.27
N ALA A 316 11.99 9.77 16.61
CA ALA A 316 13.34 9.26 16.81
C ALA A 316 13.41 8.27 18.02
N ALA A 317 12.41 7.40 18.20
CA ALA A 317 12.24 6.57 19.38
C ALA A 317 11.72 5.17 19.02
N ALA A 318 12.49 4.43 18.22
CA ALA A 318 12.57 2.97 18.31
C ALA A 318 13.97 2.45 17.93
N ALA A 319 15.00 3.31 18.04
CA ALA A 319 16.33 2.83 18.34
C ALA A 319 16.40 2.73 19.87
N LEU A 320 16.55 1.51 20.40
CA LEU A 320 16.74 1.14 21.81
C LEU A 320 15.46 0.95 22.64
N SER A 321 14.88 -0.26 22.53
CA SER A 321 14.48 -1.10 23.66
C SER A 321 14.58 -2.56 23.25
#